data_AF-A0A3R6NS86-F1
#
_entry.id   AF-A0A3R6NS86-F1
#
_cell.length_a   1.000
_cell.length_b   1.000
_cell.length_c   1.000
_cell.angle_alpha   90.00
_cell.angle_beta   90.00
_cell.angle_gamma   90.00
#
_symmetry.space_group_name_H-M   'P 1'
#
loop_
_entity.id
_entity.type
_entity.pdbx_description
1 polymer ?
#
loop_
_entity_poly.entity_id
_entity_poly.type
_entity_poly.pdbx_seq_one_letter_code
_entity_poly.pdbx_strand_id
1 'polypeptide(L)'
;MTVKTFAAIDVGSFELELGIFEISASAGIREIDHVRHALALGKDTYNDGRLSHEIVEEMCEVLNKFREVMKTYRVSDYRAFASSALREARNSQMVLDRILVRTGLRVRTMNNSELRFKSYKAVAAREEEFQHTVKNGAALMDVGFGSTQISLFDEEVLVSTQNLLLGVLRLSEMSAHWRVDYRKIPAIIDELVENELYTFRKIFLKEHQIETLIATGETMNYMISRGMHEKGGARFTAKEFGVFCEKLIGMSSEEIQERYELPQDYAEVLIPSAILYRKVLDMTGASYIWAPGTTLCDGIAAEYAQENRLVRFHHDFEADILSTARQMAKRYRCHGAHVREVERSAEMIFDATKKYHGLGVRERLLLKIAATLHDCGKFVSITRGSESSYQIIMDTEIIGISHLEREVVANIVRYNIQEYAYDEVILESDLSQYAGLGTSRRELTILIAKLTAILRLANSMDRSHRQKLSDSRIAVRNGSLVITTDCPESIVLEQYSFDQKADFFEEVFGIRPVLRQKRGV
;
A
#
# COMPACT_ATOMS: atom_id res chain seq x y z
N MET A 1 0.16 10.89 32.46
CA MET A 1 -0.12 10.70 31.02
C MET A 1 -0.39 9.23 30.79
N THR A 2 -1.45 8.88 30.08
CA THR A 2 -1.90 7.49 29.96
C THR A 2 -1.02 6.76 28.94
N VAL A 3 -0.18 5.84 29.41
CA VAL A 3 0.53 4.88 28.56
C VAL A 3 -0.47 3.82 28.13
N LYS A 4 -0.55 3.55 26.83
CA LYS A 4 -1.45 2.54 26.28
C LYS A 4 -0.64 1.32 25.86
N THR A 5 -0.95 0.16 26.43
CA THR A 5 -0.35 -1.12 26.00
C THR A 5 -1.13 -1.66 24.82
N PHE A 6 -0.44 -1.91 23.71
CA PHE A 6 -1.01 -2.36 22.44
C PHE A 6 -0.30 -3.64 21.97
N ALA A 7 -1.01 -4.53 21.29
CA ALA A 7 -0.42 -5.70 20.65
C ALA A 7 -0.62 -5.68 19.13
N ALA A 8 0.46 -5.92 18.38
CA ALA A 8 0.40 -6.23 16.97
C ALA A 8 0.63 -7.74 16.79
N ILE A 9 -0.24 -8.39 16.02
CA ILE A 9 -0.08 -9.79 15.63
C ILE A 9 0.05 -9.84 14.11
N ASP A 10 1.14 -10.42 13.62
CA ASP A 10 1.30 -10.80 12.23
C ASP A 10 1.16 -12.32 12.07
N VAL A 11 0.22 -12.72 11.23
CA VAL A 11 0.09 -14.08 10.70
C VAL A 11 0.83 -14.10 9.37
N GLY A 12 2.16 -14.18 9.49
CA GLY A 12 3.13 -14.16 8.41
C GLY A 12 3.08 -15.44 7.56
N SER A 13 3.78 -15.42 6.42
CA SER A 13 3.82 -16.60 5.53
C SER A 13 4.85 -17.64 5.98
N PHE A 14 5.73 -17.29 6.91
CA PHE A 14 6.78 -18.15 7.44
C PHE A 14 6.77 -18.25 8.97
N GLU A 15 6.33 -17.19 9.64
CA GLU A 15 6.27 -17.13 11.10
C GLU A 15 5.02 -16.38 11.57
N LEU A 16 4.62 -16.66 12.80
CA LEU A 16 3.63 -15.89 13.56
C LEU A 16 4.38 -14.99 14.53
N GLU A 17 4.03 -13.71 14.56
CA GLU A 17 4.68 -12.72 15.42
C GLU A 17 3.66 -12.02 16.32
N LEU A 18 4.07 -11.74 17.55
CA LEU A 18 3.37 -10.90 18.52
C LEU A 18 4.35 -9.84 19.04
N GLY A 19 4.14 -8.60 18.62
CA GLY A 19 4.82 -7.44 19.21
C GLY A 19 3.93 -6.80 20.27
N ILE A 20 4.47 -6.56 21.47
CA ILE A 20 3.83 -5.80 22.54
C ILE A 20 4.48 -4.43 22.63
N PHE A 21 3.66 -3.37 22.62
CA PHE A 21 4.12 -2.00 22.58
C PHE A 21 3.51 -1.17 23.72
N GLU A 22 4.31 -0.28 24.28
CA GLU A 22 3.83 0.87 25.04
C GLU A 22 3.81 2.10 24.13
N ILE A 23 2.64 2.72 24.02
CA ILE A 23 2.45 3.90 23.18
C ILE A 23 2.02 5.08 24.06
N SER A 24 2.75 6.18 23.95
CA SER A 24 2.40 7.43 24.62
C SER A 24 2.88 8.65 23.84
N ALA A 25 2.23 9.80 24.05
CA ALA A 25 2.62 11.04 23.39
C ALA A 25 4.04 11.52 23.73
N SER A 26 4.54 11.20 24.93
CA SER A 26 5.86 11.63 25.38
C SER A 26 6.99 10.66 25.04
N ALA A 27 6.72 9.34 25.04
CA ALA A 27 7.73 8.31 24.81
C ALA A 27 7.65 7.69 23.41
N GLY A 28 6.70 8.11 22.57
CA GLY A 28 6.49 7.54 21.25
C GLY A 28 5.96 6.11 21.32
N ILE A 29 6.47 5.26 20.43
CA ILE A 29 6.15 3.84 20.33
C ILE A 29 7.37 3.08 20.83
N ARG A 30 7.20 2.29 21.89
CA ARG A 30 8.28 1.49 22.47
C ARG A 30 7.87 0.03 22.49
N GLU A 31 8.61 -0.81 21.78
CA GLU A 31 8.47 -2.26 21.91
C GLU A 31 8.93 -2.70 23.31
N ILE A 32 8.12 -3.53 23.97
CA ILE A 32 8.41 -4.06 25.31
C ILE A 32 8.63 -5.57 25.32
N ASP A 33 8.05 -6.29 24.36
CA ASP A 33 8.25 -7.71 24.17
C ASP A 33 7.93 -8.09 22.72
N HIS A 34 8.59 -9.12 22.22
CA HIS A 34 8.41 -9.63 20.87
C HIS A 34 8.54 -11.14 20.87
N VAL A 35 7.43 -11.82 20.59
CA VAL A 35 7.37 -13.29 20.54
C VAL A 35 7.21 -13.74 19.10
N ARG A 36 8.00 -14.73 18.69
CA ARG A 36 7.95 -15.34 17.35
C ARG A 36 7.76 -16.84 17.44
N HIS A 37 7.05 -17.39 16.47
CA HIS A 37 6.91 -18.83 16.28
C HIS A 37 6.99 -19.15 14.79
N ALA A 38 8.05 -19.85 14.38
CA ALA A 38 8.21 -20.29 13.00
C ALA A 38 7.12 -21.31 12.65
N LEU A 39 6.35 -21.00 11.60
CA LEU A 39 5.28 -21.83 11.08
C LEU A 39 5.09 -21.50 9.61
N ALA A 40 5.66 -22.32 8.74
CA ALA A 40 5.80 -22.02 7.32
C ALA A 40 4.49 -22.18 6.51
N LEU A 41 3.46 -21.39 6.84
CA LEU A 41 2.12 -21.37 6.21
C LEU A 41 2.18 -21.28 4.68
N GLY A 42 3.21 -20.61 4.16
CA GLY A 42 3.45 -20.41 2.74
C GLY A 42 3.81 -21.69 2.00
N LYS A 43 4.46 -22.69 2.64
CA LYS A 43 4.81 -23.96 1.97
C LYS A 43 3.56 -24.63 1.41
N ASP A 44 2.55 -24.85 2.26
CA ASP A 44 1.25 -25.41 1.89
C ASP A 44 0.51 -24.52 0.87
N THR A 45 0.46 -23.21 1.12
CA THR A 45 -0.31 -22.30 0.27
C THR A 45 0.27 -22.21 -1.14
N TYR A 46 1.59 -22.13 -1.28
CA TYR A 46 2.24 -21.91 -2.57
C TYR A 46 2.37 -23.20 -3.40
N ASN A 47 2.39 -24.36 -2.75
CA ASN A 47 2.41 -25.66 -3.43
C ASN A 47 0.98 -26.20 -3.69
N ASP A 48 0.11 -26.21 -2.69
CA ASP A 48 -1.21 -26.89 -2.75
C ASP A 48 -2.40 -25.92 -2.85
N GLY A 49 -2.18 -24.61 -2.65
CA GLY A 49 -3.22 -23.59 -2.69
C GLY A 49 -4.19 -23.62 -1.50
N ARG A 50 -3.90 -24.39 -0.45
CA ARG A 50 -4.74 -24.57 0.74
C ARG A 50 -3.86 -24.81 1.96
N LEU A 51 -4.29 -24.35 3.14
CA LEU A 51 -3.64 -24.68 4.41
C LEU A 51 -4.10 -26.05 4.91
N SER A 52 -3.16 -26.92 5.30
CA SER A 52 -3.43 -28.23 5.91
C SER A 52 -4.12 -28.12 7.27
N HIS A 53 -4.70 -29.23 7.72
CA HIS A 53 -5.38 -29.26 9.03
C HIS A 53 -4.37 -29.10 10.16
N GLU A 54 -3.22 -29.75 10.04
CA GLU A 54 -2.12 -29.77 11.00
C GLU A 54 -1.60 -28.35 11.24
N ILE A 55 -1.32 -27.61 10.16
CA ILE A 55 -0.87 -26.21 10.26
C ILE A 55 -1.93 -25.32 10.91
N VAL A 56 -3.20 -25.50 10.57
CA VAL A 56 -4.30 -24.70 11.16
C VAL A 56 -4.45 -24.99 12.65
N GLU A 57 -4.26 -26.25 13.05
CA GLU A 57 -4.29 -26.66 14.46
C GLU A 57 -3.17 -25.98 15.26
N GLU A 58 -1.93 -26.10 14.79
CA GLU A 58 -0.76 -25.48 15.41
C GLU A 58 -0.88 -23.94 15.46
N MET A 59 -1.32 -23.32 14.36
CA MET A 59 -1.57 -21.87 14.34
C MET A 59 -2.56 -21.44 15.42
N CYS A 60 -3.66 -22.18 15.62
CA CYS A 60 -4.63 -21.86 16.66
C CYS A 60 -4.06 -22.05 18.07
N GLU A 61 -3.19 -23.04 18.28
CA GLU A 61 -2.49 -23.22 19.56
C GLU A 61 -1.56 -22.05 19.87
N VAL A 62 -0.76 -21.61 18.89
CA VAL A 62 0.17 -20.49 19.02
C VAL A 62 -0.58 -19.18 19.26
N LEU A 63 -1.64 -18.91 18.50
CA LEU A 63 -2.48 -17.73 18.68
C LEU A 63 -3.17 -17.70 20.05
N ASN A 64 -3.52 -18.86 20.61
CA ASN A 64 -4.00 -18.95 22.00
C ASN A 64 -2.89 -18.58 23.00
N LYS A 65 -1.65 -19.03 22.79
CA LYS A 65 -0.50 -18.62 23.62
C LYS A 65 -0.29 -17.10 23.53
N PHE A 66 -0.37 -16.51 22.35
CA PHE A 66 -0.31 -15.05 22.16
C PHE A 66 -1.39 -14.33 22.97
N ARG A 67 -2.60 -14.86 23.03
CA ARG A 67 -3.67 -14.31 23.87
C ARG A 67 -3.33 -14.32 25.36
N GLU A 68 -2.71 -15.39 25.86
CA GLU A 68 -2.30 -15.45 27.26
C GLU A 68 -1.13 -14.51 27.58
N VAL A 69 -0.19 -14.32 26.64
CA VAL A 69 0.85 -13.27 26.72
C VAL A 69 0.20 -11.88 26.81
N MET A 70 -0.72 -11.56 25.89
CA MET A 70 -1.44 -10.27 25.89
C MET A 70 -2.19 -10.00 27.21
N LYS A 71 -2.80 -11.01 27.82
CA LYS A 71 -3.44 -10.89 29.14
C LYS A 71 -2.43 -10.54 30.23
N THR A 72 -1.26 -11.18 30.21
CA THR A 72 -0.17 -10.95 31.18
C THR A 72 0.31 -9.50 31.13
N TYR A 73 0.51 -8.97 29.92
CA TYR A 73 0.89 -7.57 29.69
C TYR A 73 -0.27 -6.58 29.84
N ARG A 74 -1.50 -7.05 30.11
CA ARG A 74 -2.71 -6.22 30.22
C ARG A 74 -2.92 -5.34 29.00
N VAL A 75 -2.73 -5.91 27.82
CA VAL A 75 -2.93 -5.25 26.53
C VAL A 75 -4.33 -4.66 26.48
N SER A 76 -4.41 -3.37 26.16
CA SER A 76 -5.66 -2.61 26.12
C SER A 76 -6.39 -2.75 24.78
N ASP A 77 -5.65 -3.03 23.71
CA ASP A 77 -6.14 -3.12 22.35
C ASP A 77 -5.15 -3.89 21.47
N TYR A 78 -5.62 -4.52 20.40
CA TYR A 78 -4.76 -5.28 19.49
C TYR A 78 -5.20 -5.15 18.03
N ARG A 79 -4.27 -5.39 17.11
CA ARG A 79 -4.57 -5.66 15.70
C ARG A 79 -3.89 -6.94 15.27
N ALA A 80 -4.65 -7.83 14.64
CA ALA A 80 -4.14 -9.07 14.08
C ALA A 80 -4.40 -9.10 12.58
N PHE A 81 -3.33 -9.24 11.81
CA PHE A 81 -3.41 -9.26 10.36
C PHE A 81 -2.76 -10.50 9.80
N ALA A 82 -3.29 -10.96 8.66
CA ALA A 82 -2.69 -12.07 7.92
C ALA A 82 -2.19 -11.61 6.55
N SER A 83 -0.99 -12.09 6.23
CA SER A 83 -0.24 -11.77 5.02
C SER A 83 -0.63 -12.68 3.84
N SER A 84 0.28 -12.83 2.88
CA SER A 84 0.07 -13.56 1.61
C SER A 84 -0.41 -15.00 1.76
N ALA A 85 0.17 -15.80 2.66
CA ALA A 85 -0.18 -17.22 2.77
C ALA A 85 -1.67 -17.40 3.09
N LEU A 86 -2.16 -16.79 4.16
CA LEU A 86 -3.57 -16.92 4.51
C LEU A 86 -4.49 -16.19 3.51
N ARG A 87 -4.06 -15.05 2.95
CA ARG A 87 -4.86 -14.31 1.95
C ARG A 87 -5.10 -15.11 0.67
N GLU A 88 -4.10 -15.86 0.22
CA GLU A 88 -4.14 -16.60 -1.05
C GLU A 88 -4.70 -18.02 -0.92
N ALA A 89 -4.75 -18.57 0.30
CA ALA A 89 -5.29 -19.89 0.56
C ALA A 89 -6.79 -19.99 0.17
N ARG A 90 -7.15 -21.00 -0.63
CA ARG A 90 -8.55 -21.22 -1.06
C ARG A 90 -9.51 -21.53 0.09
N ASN A 91 -8.99 -21.96 1.24
CA ASN A 91 -9.75 -22.22 2.46
C ASN A 91 -9.62 -21.12 3.53
N SER A 92 -9.08 -19.94 3.17
CA SER A 92 -8.79 -18.83 4.08
C SER A 92 -9.98 -18.47 4.98
N GLN A 93 -11.18 -18.36 4.42
CA GLN A 93 -12.38 -17.98 5.19
C GLN A 93 -12.73 -18.98 6.29
N MET A 94 -12.60 -20.28 6.00
CA MET A 94 -12.81 -21.33 7.01
C MET A 94 -11.72 -21.33 8.07
N VAL A 95 -10.50 -20.98 7.70
CA VAL A 95 -9.39 -20.86 8.64
C VAL A 95 -9.57 -19.64 9.56
N LEU A 96 -9.95 -18.49 9.01
CA LEU A 96 -10.25 -17.27 9.79
C LEU A 96 -11.40 -17.49 10.79
N ASP A 97 -12.47 -18.17 10.37
CA ASP A 97 -13.59 -18.52 11.26
C ASP A 97 -13.13 -19.44 12.40
N ARG A 98 -12.34 -20.48 12.09
CA ARG A 98 -11.75 -21.36 13.11
C ARG A 98 -10.87 -20.61 14.10
N ILE A 99 -10.01 -19.70 13.62
CA ILE A 99 -9.18 -18.86 14.49
C ILE A 99 -10.08 -18.07 15.44
N LEU A 100 -11.12 -17.40 14.92
CA LEU A 100 -12.04 -16.61 15.73
C LEU A 100 -12.75 -17.46 16.79
N VAL A 101 -13.31 -18.62 16.41
CA VAL A 101 -14.03 -19.50 17.32
C VAL A 101 -13.11 -20.09 18.39
N ARG A 102 -11.90 -20.51 18.03
CA ARG A 102 -10.99 -21.22 18.94
C ARG A 102 -10.17 -20.31 19.84
N THR A 103 -9.85 -19.10 19.37
CA THR A 103 -8.95 -18.18 20.09
C THR A 103 -9.68 -16.94 20.61
N GLY A 104 -10.78 -16.55 19.97
CA GLY A 104 -11.43 -15.26 20.17
C GLY A 104 -10.75 -14.09 19.46
N LEU A 105 -9.63 -14.32 18.76
CA LEU A 105 -8.90 -13.30 18.02
C LEU A 105 -9.53 -13.09 16.65
N ARG A 106 -9.81 -11.82 16.32
CA ARG A 106 -10.26 -11.45 14.98
C ARG A 106 -9.04 -11.11 14.13
N VAL A 107 -8.65 -12.06 13.28
CA VAL A 107 -7.60 -11.86 12.27
C VAL A 107 -8.24 -11.35 10.98
N ARG A 108 -7.65 -10.33 10.34
CA ARG A 108 -8.11 -9.80 9.05
C ARG A 108 -7.04 -10.03 7.99
N THR A 109 -7.44 -10.45 6.79
CA THR A 109 -6.52 -10.48 5.65
C THR A 109 -6.32 -9.05 5.14
N MET A 110 -5.07 -8.63 4.93
CA MET A 110 -4.76 -7.35 4.28
C MET A 110 -4.24 -7.58 2.88
N ASN A 111 -4.55 -6.68 1.95
CA ASN A 111 -3.90 -6.69 0.64
C ASN A 111 -2.41 -6.31 0.78
N ASN A 112 -1.65 -6.46 -0.32
CA ASN A 112 -0.23 -6.13 -0.28
C ASN A 112 0.01 -4.63 -0.06
N SER A 113 -0.71 -3.74 -0.74
CA SER A 113 -0.49 -2.29 -0.64
C SER A 113 -0.68 -1.73 0.77
N GLU A 114 -1.64 -2.24 1.55
CA GLU A 114 -1.86 -1.87 2.96
C GLU A 114 -0.74 -2.39 3.87
N LEU A 115 -0.33 -3.64 3.67
CA LEU A 115 0.73 -4.27 4.46
C LEU A 115 2.06 -3.53 4.25
N ARG A 116 2.45 -3.29 3.00
CA ARG A 116 3.69 -2.58 2.67
C ARG A 116 3.67 -1.12 3.09
N PHE A 117 2.50 -0.49 3.10
CA PHE A 117 2.35 0.87 3.63
C PHE A 117 2.58 0.92 5.15
N LYS A 118 2.21 -0.13 5.90
CA LYS A 118 2.54 -0.25 7.33
C LYS A 118 4.04 -0.43 7.54
N SER A 119 4.69 -1.34 6.80
CA SER A 119 6.16 -1.48 6.84
C SER A 119 6.85 -0.15 6.54
N TYR A 120 6.37 0.56 5.51
CA TYR A 120 6.86 1.89 5.16
C TYR A 120 6.69 2.91 6.30
N LYS A 121 5.52 2.97 6.96
CA LYS A 121 5.32 3.81 8.14
C LYS A 121 6.28 3.49 9.28
N ALA A 122 6.61 2.22 9.51
CA ALA A 122 7.57 1.81 10.53
C ALA A 122 8.96 2.41 10.26
N VAL A 123 9.40 2.36 9.00
CA VAL A 123 10.66 2.97 8.57
C VAL A 123 10.62 4.49 8.74
N ALA A 124 9.55 5.13 8.25
CA ALA A 124 9.36 6.57 8.32
C ALA A 124 9.24 7.10 9.76
N ALA A 125 8.88 6.25 10.73
CA ALA A 125 8.88 6.58 12.15
C ALA A 125 10.30 6.92 12.68
N ARG A 126 11.36 6.51 11.98
CA ARG A 126 12.76 6.91 12.26
C ARG A 126 13.08 8.24 11.59
N GLU A 127 12.34 9.26 11.97
CA GLU A 127 12.16 10.50 11.20
C GLU A 127 13.46 11.12 10.68
N GLU A 128 14.43 11.43 11.55
CA GLU A 128 15.68 12.10 11.13
C GLU A 128 16.45 11.29 10.09
N GLU A 129 16.61 9.99 10.34
CA GLU A 129 17.39 9.12 9.47
C GLU A 129 16.64 8.80 8.17
N PHE A 130 15.32 8.65 8.25
CA PHE A 130 14.46 8.46 7.08
C PHE A 130 14.52 9.68 6.16
N GLN A 131 14.27 10.87 6.69
CA GLN A 131 14.24 12.12 5.91
C GLN A 131 15.59 12.43 5.26
N HIS A 132 16.69 12.26 6.01
CA HIS A 132 18.03 12.39 5.44
C HIS A 132 18.26 11.41 4.27
N THR A 133 17.77 10.17 4.40
CA THR A 133 17.97 9.14 3.39
C THR A 133 17.16 9.39 2.12
N VAL A 134 15.86 9.70 2.25
CA VAL A 134 14.99 9.91 1.06
C VAL A 134 15.28 11.20 0.32
N LYS A 135 15.83 12.21 1.00
CA LYS A 135 16.23 13.48 0.39
C LYS A 135 17.32 13.33 -0.67
N ASN A 136 18.22 12.37 -0.50
CA ASN A 136 19.34 12.15 -1.43
C ASN A 136 19.04 11.10 -2.51
N GLY A 137 17.78 10.66 -2.63
CA GLY A 137 17.38 9.58 -3.52
C GLY A 137 17.55 8.21 -2.87
N ALA A 138 16.45 7.49 -2.70
CA ALA A 138 16.44 6.21 -2.01
C ALA A 138 15.49 5.20 -2.64
N ALA A 139 15.82 3.92 -2.49
CA ALA A 139 14.90 2.84 -2.77
C ALA A 139 14.60 2.11 -1.47
N LEU A 140 13.33 2.04 -1.07
CA LEU A 140 12.87 1.20 0.02
C LEU A 140 12.51 -0.18 -0.53
N MET A 141 13.22 -1.19 -0.07
CA MET A 141 13.04 -2.58 -0.42
C MET A 141 12.58 -3.36 0.80
N ASP A 142 11.42 -3.98 0.70
CA ASP A 142 10.85 -4.86 1.71
C ASP A 142 10.74 -6.27 1.16
N VAL A 143 11.66 -7.15 1.59
CA VAL A 143 11.70 -8.55 1.19
C VAL A 143 10.95 -9.38 2.22
N GLY A 144 9.75 -9.82 1.86
CA GLY A 144 8.97 -10.76 2.64
C GLY A 144 9.13 -12.20 2.15
N PHE A 145 8.53 -13.13 2.89
CA PHE A 145 8.52 -14.54 2.51
C PHE A 145 7.68 -14.83 1.26
N GLY A 146 6.60 -14.08 1.05
CA GLY A 146 5.68 -14.27 -0.08
C GLY A 146 5.89 -13.31 -1.26
N SER A 147 6.45 -12.12 -1.05
CA SER A 147 6.71 -11.16 -2.14
C SER A 147 7.76 -10.15 -1.71
N THR A 148 8.21 -9.34 -2.67
CA THR A 148 9.13 -8.23 -2.43
C THR A 148 8.54 -6.94 -2.96
N GLN A 149 8.54 -5.89 -2.13
CA GLN A 149 8.13 -4.56 -2.52
C GLN A 149 9.36 -3.69 -2.78
N ILE A 150 9.36 -2.95 -3.89
CA ILE A 150 10.36 -1.91 -4.16
C ILE A 150 9.64 -0.58 -4.34
N SER A 151 9.99 0.39 -3.51
CA SER A 151 9.45 1.75 -3.48
C SER A 151 10.57 2.75 -3.75
N LEU A 152 10.40 3.64 -4.73
CA LEU A 152 11.41 4.62 -5.13
C LEU A 152 11.03 6.01 -4.59
N PHE A 153 11.98 6.67 -3.95
CA PHE A 153 11.88 8.04 -3.46
C PHE A 153 12.75 8.97 -4.29
N ASP A 154 12.19 10.11 -4.67
CA ASP A 154 12.87 11.18 -5.38
C ASP A 154 12.55 12.50 -4.67
N GLU A 155 13.58 13.23 -4.24
CA GLU A 155 13.46 14.46 -3.44
C GLU A 155 12.42 14.37 -2.31
N GLU A 156 12.56 13.37 -1.43
CA GLU A 156 11.67 13.09 -0.27
C GLU A 156 10.28 12.53 -0.59
N VAL A 157 9.87 12.47 -1.87
CA VAL A 157 8.53 12.03 -2.28
C VAL A 157 8.57 10.62 -2.88
N LEU A 158 7.60 9.80 -2.51
CA LEU A 158 7.42 8.48 -3.13
C LEU A 158 6.93 8.61 -4.57
N VAL A 159 7.71 8.13 -5.54
CA VAL A 159 7.42 8.26 -6.97
C VAL A 159 6.95 6.96 -7.62
N SER A 160 7.34 5.80 -7.08
CA SER A 160 6.91 4.51 -7.61
C SER A 160 6.91 3.46 -6.52
N THR A 161 6.00 2.49 -6.62
CA THR A 161 5.94 1.35 -5.72
C THR A 161 5.51 0.12 -6.52
N GLN A 162 6.31 -0.96 -6.50
CA GLN A 162 6.06 -2.16 -7.27
C GLN A 162 6.20 -3.40 -6.39
N ASN A 163 5.17 -4.25 -6.46
CA ASN A 163 5.16 -5.56 -5.84
C ASN A 163 5.67 -6.59 -6.86
N LEU A 164 6.68 -7.36 -6.48
CA LEU A 164 7.21 -8.46 -7.26
C LEU A 164 6.91 -9.74 -6.51
N LEU A 165 6.40 -10.77 -7.18
CA LEU A 165 6.14 -12.10 -6.60
C LEU A 165 7.45 -12.90 -6.34
N LEU A 166 8.49 -12.19 -5.91
CA LEU A 166 9.81 -12.68 -5.51
C LEU A 166 9.91 -12.70 -3.99
N GLY A 167 9.16 -13.61 -3.35
CA GLY A 167 9.29 -13.87 -1.91
C GLY A 167 10.38 -14.91 -1.64
N VAL A 168 11.13 -14.78 -0.55
CA VAL A 168 12.25 -15.71 -0.27
C VAL A 168 11.76 -17.14 -0.05
N LEU A 169 10.63 -17.34 0.62
CA LEU A 169 10.02 -18.66 0.77
C LEU A 169 9.49 -19.18 -0.56
N ARG A 170 8.87 -18.33 -1.40
CA ARG A 170 8.46 -18.74 -2.76
C ARG A 170 9.63 -19.22 -3.60
N LEU A 171 10.75 -18.49 -3.57
CA LEU A 171 11.96 -18.86 -4.30
C LEU A 171 12.54 -20.18 -3.78
N SER A 172 12.57 -20.36 -2.45
CA SER A 172 13.00 -21.63 -1.83
C SER A 172 12.11 -22.79 -2.26
N GLU A 173 10.79 -22.67 -2.17
CA GLU A 173 9.83 -23.72 -2.56
C GLU A 173 9.89 -24.04 -4.06
N MET A 174 10.00 -23.02 -4.91
CA MET A 174 10.21 -23.23 -6.35
C MET A 174 11.51 -23.99 -6.62
N SER A 175 12.58 -23.66 -5.89
CA SER A 175 13.89 -24.28 -6.08
C SER A 175 13.95 -25.73 -5.62
N ALA A 176 13.18 -26.10 -4.59
CA ALA A 176 13.09 -27.46 -4.05
C ALA A 176 12.57 -28.49 -5.09
N HIS A 177 11.82 -28.03 -6.09
CA HIS A 177 11.28 -28.87 -7.16
C HIS A 177 12.25 -29.03 -8.36
N TRP A 178 13.36 -28.29 -8.39
CA TRP A 178 14.31 -28.36 -9.50
C TRP A 178 15.19 -29.60 -9.40
N ARG A 179 15.23 -30.39 -10.47
CA ARG A 179 16.11 -31.56 -10.59
C ARG A 179 17.52 -31.17 -11.03
N VAL A 180 18.19 -30.36 -10.22
CA VAL A 180 19.54 -29.83 -10.48
C VAL A 180 20.44 -30.03 -9.26
N ASP A 181 21.75 -29.94 -9.47
CA ASP A 181 22.72 -29.90 -8.36
C ASP A 181 22.45 -28.67 -7.48
N TYR A 182 22.37 -28.86 -6.17
CA TYR A 182 22.07 -27.79 -5.21
C TYR A 182 23.04 -26.61 -5.33
N ARG A 183 24.29 -26.87 -5.72
CA ARG A 183 25.32 -25.83 -5.94
C ARG A 183 25.01 -24.89 -7.10
N LYS A 184 24.09 -25.29 -7.99
CA LYS A 184 23.62 -24.47 -9.11
C LYS A 184 22.36 -23.66 -8.78
N ILE A 185 21.65 -24.01 -7.71
CA ILE A 185 20.41 -23.32 -7.31
C ILE A 185 20.63 -21.81 -7.15
N PRO A 186 21.68 -21.33 -6.45
CA PRO A 186 21.93 -19.90 -6.32
C PRO A 186 22.06 -19.17 -7.66
N ALA A 187 22.77 -19.76 -8.63
CA ALA A 187 22.93 -19.17 -9.96
C ALA A 187 21.60 -19.10 -10.74
N ILE A 188 20.74 -20.11 -10.60
CA ILE A 188 19.42 -20.11 -11.25
C ILE A 188 18.50 -19.05 -10.61
N ILE A 189 18.51 -18.92 -9.28
CA ILE A 189 17.76 -17.87 -8.57
C ILE A 189 18.28 -16.48 -9.00
N ASP A 190 19.60 -16.33 -9.11
CA ASP A 190 20.25 -15.08 -9.55
C ASP A 190 19.78 -14.64 -10.95
N GLU A 191 19.73 -15.56 -11.91
CA GLU A 191 19.22 -15.31 -13.27
C GLU A 191 17.70 -15.03 -13.29
N LEU A 192 16.90 -15.78 -12.52
CA LEU A 192 15.46 -15.59 -12.42
C LEU A 192 15.13 -14.20 -11.86
N VAL A 193 15.78 -13.82 -10.75
CA VAL A 193 15.60 -12.51 -10.12
C VAL A 193 16.00 -11.39 -11.07
N GLU A 194 17.11 -11.54 -11.79
CA GLU A 194 17.54 -10.56 -12.80
C GLU A 194 16.51 -10.36 -13.92
N ASN A 195 15.93 -11.46 -14.41
CA ASN A 195 14.88 -11.40 -15.43
C ASN A 195 13.62 -10.66 -14.95
N GLU A 196 13.15 -10.97 -13.74
CA GLU A 196 11.98 -10.30 -13.16
C GLU A 196 12.25 -8.80 -12.88
N LEU A 197 13.46 -8.47 -12.44
CA LEU A 197 13.88 -7.08 -12.21
C LEU A 197 14.12 -6.28 -13.51
N TYR A 198 14.29 -6.94 -14.66
CA TYR A 198 14.54 -6.26 -15.93
C TYR A 198 13.42 -5.26 -16.29
N THR A 199 12.17 -5.70 -16.18
CA THR A 199 11.00 -4.84 -16.46
C THR A 199 10.93 -3.70 -15.46
N PHE A 200 11.19 -3.98 -14.18
CA PHE A 200 11.20 -2.97 -13.14
C PHE A 200 12.24 -1.87 -13.45
N ARG A 201 13.48 -2.27 -13.71
CA ARG A 201 14.58 -1.37 -14.06
C ARG A 201 14.23 -0.48 -15.26
N LYS A 202 13.69 -1.09 -16.32
CA LYS A 202 13.41 -0.40 -17.59
C LYS A 202 12.30 0.64 -17.46
N ILE A 203 11.25 0.33 -16.70
CA ILE A 203 10.05 1.17 -16.61
C ILE A 203 10.14 2.18 -15.47
N PHE A 204 10.67 1.78 -14.31
CA PHE A 204 10.56 2.58 -13.08
C PHE A 204 11.86 3.20 -12.61
N LEU A 205 13.02 2.58 -12.85
CA LEU A 205 14.28 3.03 -12.25
C LEU A 205 15.05 4.05 -13.11
N LYS A 206 14.94 3.97 -14.44
CA LYS A 206 15.81 4.68 -15.39
C LYS A 206 15.90 6.21 -15.19
N GLU A 207 14.88 6.83 -14.63
CA GLU A 207 14.81 8.29 -14.41
C GLU A 207 15.25 8.73 -13.01
N HIS A 208 15.64 7.80 -12.12
CA HIS A 208 15.93 8.11 -10.72
C HIS A 208 17.34 7.67 -10.31
N GLN A 209 18.01 8.53 -9.56
CA GLN A 209 19.29 8.20 -8.92
C GLN A 209 19.03 7.74 -7.50
N ILE A 210 19.64 6.61 -7.12
CA ILE A 210 19.47 6.02 -5.80
C ILE A 210 20.83 6.06 -5.09
N GLU A 211 20.95 6.82 -4.02
CA GLU A 211 22.15 6.84 -3.18
C GLU A 211 22.13 5.69 -2.17
N THR A 212 20.96 5.46 -1.55
CA THR A 212 20.78 4.49 -0.47
C THR A 212 19.65 3.50 -0.74
N LEU A 213 19.93 2.21 -0.54
CA LEU A 213 18.91 1.17 -0.44
C LEU A 213 18.46 1.05 1.02
N ILE A 214 17.20 1.36 1.32
CA ILE A 214 16.60 1.09 2.62
C ILE A 214 16.10 -0.35 2.59
N ALA A 215 16.69 -1.24 3.38
CA ALA A 215 16.41 -2.68 3.33
C ALA A 215 15.65 -3.14 4.57
N THR A 216 14.49 -3.76 4.37
CA THR A 216 13.57 -4.18 5.44
C THR A 216 13.02 -5.58 5.17
N GLY A 217 12.61 -6.27 6.23
CA GLY A 217 12.12 -7.65 6.17
C GLY A 217 12.90 -8.54 7.11
N GLU A 218 12.27 -9.63 7.53
CA GLU A 218 12.74 -10.46 8.63
C GLU A 218 14.11 -11.07 8.34
N THR A 219 14.35 -11.51 7.10
CA THR A 219 15.66 -12.05 6.69
C THR A 219 16.77 -11.00 6.73
N MET A 220 16.48 -9.72 6.43
CA MET A 220 17.45 -8.63 6.60
C MET A 220 17.79 -8.45 8.08
N ASN A 221 16.79 -8.48 8.95
CA ASN A 221 16.98 -8.36 10.39
C ASN A 221 17.89 -9.48 10.93
N TYR A 222 17.74 -10.72 10.44
CA TYR A 222 18.66 -11.82 10.77
C TYR A 222 20.07 -11.61 10.21
N MET A 223 20.21 -11.22 8.95
CA MET A 223 21.53 -10.95 8.34
C MET A 223 22.31 -9.87 9.09
N ILE A 224 21.63 -8.81 9.53
CA ILE A 224 22.27 -7.75 10.32
C ILE A 224 22.58 -8.20 11.74
N SER A 225 21.58 -8.71 12.47
CA SER A 225 21.72 -9.02 13.90
C SER A 225 22.66 -10.19 14.19
N ARG A 226 22.80 -11.14 13.26
CA ARG A 226 23.71 -12.30 13.41
C ARG A 226 24.97 -12.14 12.57
N GLY A 227 24.80 -11.73 11.32
CA GLY A 227 25.87 -11.77 10.33
C GLY A 227 26.77 -10.53 10.26
N MET A 228 26.25 -9.36 10.63
CA MET A 228 26.98 -8.08 10.52
C MET A 228 27.03 -7.30 11.85
N HIS A 229 26.66 -7.92 12.97
CA HIS A 229 26.54 -7.26 14.27
C HIS A 229 27.82 -6.57 14.75
N GLU A 230 29.00 -7.12 14.43
CA GLU A 230 30.32 -6.58 14.81
C GLU A 230 30.59 -5.18 14.24
N LYS A 231 29.84 -4.75 13.21
CA LYS A 231 30.00 -3.44 12.55
C LYS A 231 29.30 -2.30 13.29
N GLY A 232 28.51 -2.58 14.33
CA GLY A 232 28.05 -1.58 15.30
C GLY A 232 27.01 -0.56 14.81
N GLY A 233 26.32 -0.81 13.69
CA GLY A 233 25.32 0.11 13.15
C GLY A 233 24.31 -0.53 12.21
N ALA A 234 23.31 0.26 11.81
CA ALA A 234 22.26 -0.12 10.86
C ALA A 234 22.58 0.31 9.41
N ARG A 235 23.73 0.96 9.18
CA ARG A 235 24.16 1.43 7.85
C ARG A 235 25.47 0.75 7.44
N PHE A 236 25.54 0.35 6.18
CA PHE A 236 26.71 -0.31 5.61
C PHE A 236 26.98 0.26 4.21
N THR A 237 28.23 0.16 3.76
CA THR A 237 28.53 0.41 2.35
C THR A 237 28.04 -0.75 1.49
N ALA A 238 27.67 -0.47 0.24
CA ALA A 238 27.26 -1.49 -0.72
C ALA A 238 28.32 -2.60 -0.88
N LYS A 239 29.61 -2.21 -0.83
CA LYS A 239 30.75 -3.13 -0.88
C LYS A 239 30.80 -4.07 0.33
N GLU A 240 30.62 -3.55 1.54
CA GLU A 240 30.62 -4.38 2.75
C GLU A 240 29.49 -5.40 2.74
N PHE A 241 28.29 -4.96 2.35
CA PHE A 241 27.14 -5.84 2.25
C PHE A 241 27.31 -6.87 1.12
N GLY A 242 27.86 -6.47 -0.03
CA GLY A 242 28.18 -7.39 -1.13
C GLY A 242 29.14 -8.52 -0.72
N VAL A 243 30.21 -8.19 0.01
CA VAL A 243 31.15 -9.20 0.54
C VAL A 243 30.47 -10.15 1.53
N PHE A 244 29.53 -9.65 2.34
CA PHE A 244 28.73 -10.49 3.23
C PHE A 244 27.84 -11.45 2.43
N CYS A 245 27.10 -10.94 1.43
CA CYS A 245 26.23 -11.75 0.57
C CYS A 245 27.02 -12.82 -0.19
N GLU A 246 28.19 -12.49 -0.76
CA GLU A 246 29.03 -13.47 -1.46
C GLU A 246 29.45 -14.64 -0.57
N LYS A 247 29.83 -14.35 0.68
CA LYS A 247 30.15 -15.40 1.66
C LYS A 247 28.93 -16.24 2.00
N LEU A 248 27.79 -15.61 2.25
CA LEU A 248 26.55 -16.30 2.62
C LEU A 248 26.06 -17.22 1.50
N ILE A 249 26.10 -16.75 0.24
CA ILE A 249 25.68 -17.52 -0.94
C ILE A 249 26.59 -18.72 -1.20
N GLY A 250 27.86 -18.66 -0.77
CA GLY A 250 28.82 -19.75 -0.90
C GLY A 250 28.69 -20.86 0.15
N MET A 251 27.88 -20.68 1.18
CA MET A 251 27.69 -21.63 2.28
C MET A 251 26.56 -22.63 2.01
N SER A 252 26.64 -23.82 2.60
CA SER A 252 25.48 -24.73 2.71
C SER A 252 24.50 -24.28 3.79
N SER A 253 23.27 -24.79 3.76
CA SER A 253 22.27 -24.51 4.80
C SER A 253 22.76 -24.92 6.19
N GLU A 254 23.50 -26.02 6.31
CA GLU A 254 24.09 -26.48 7.57
C GLU A 254 25.19 -25.53 8.06
N GLU A 255 26.07 -25.08 7.16
CA GLU A 255 27.11 -24.10 7.50
C GLU A 255 26.50 -22.77 7.97
N ILE A 256 25.39 -22.33 7.36
CA ILE A 256 24.65 -21.13 7.77
C ILE A 256 24.04 -21.32 9.17
N GLN A 257 23.42 -22.47 9.44
CA GLN A 257 22.85 -22.78 10.76
C GLN A 257 23.91 -22.71 11.86
N GLU A 258 25.03 -23.41 11.66
CA GLU A 258 26.12 -23.46 12.64
C GLU A 258 26.76 -22.08 12.84
N ARG A 259 27.03 -21.36 11.74
CA ARG A 259 27.75 -20.09 11.79
C ARG A 259 26.93 -18.95 12.40
N TYR A 260 25.65 -18.90 12.10
CA TYR A 260 24.77 -17.78 12.51
C TYR A 260 23.80 -18.15 13.62
N GLU A 261 23.85 -19.39 14.12
CA GLU A 261 22.99 -19.93 15.18
C GLU A 261 21.50 -19.75 14.86
N LEU A 262 21.12 -20.16 13.64
CA LEU A 262 19.77 -20.03 13.12
C LEU A 262 19.09 -21.41 12.98
N PRO A 263 17.76 -21.50 13.17
CA PRO A 263 17.03 -22.71 12.83
C PRO A 263 17.14 -23.02 11.33
N GLN A 264 17.06 -24.31 10.97
CA GLN A 264 17.19 -24.78 9.58
C GLN A 264 16.30 -24.03 8.60
N ASP A 265 15.01 -23.88 8.92
CA ASP A 265 14.06 -23.24 8.00
C ASP A 265 14.47 -21.78 7.68
N TYR A 266 15.11 -21.05 8.61
CA TYR A 266 15.61 -19.69 8.35
C TYR A 266 16.88 -19.72 7.48
N ALA A 267 17.77 -20.71 7.67
CA ALA A 267 18.98 -20.83 6.86
C ALA A 267 18.65 -21.03 5.37
N GLU A 268 17.62 -21.81 5.05
CA GLU A 268 17.19 -22.10 3.67
C GLU A 268 16.66 -20.87 2.91
N VAL A 269 16.12 -19.88 3.63
CA VAL A 269 15.58 -18.64 3.02
C VAL A 269 16.60 -17.50 2.96
N LEU A 270 17.71 -17.60 3.68
CA LEU A 270 18.76 -16.56 3.70
C LEU A 270 19.53 -16.45 2.37
N ILE A 271 19.80 -17.56 1.69
CA ILE A 271 20.51 -17.54 0.40
C ILE A 271 19.68 -16.79 -0.67
N PRO A 272 18.40 -17.15 -0.94
CA PRO A 272 17.56 -16.36 -1.84
C PRO A 272 17.46 -14.89 -1.43
N SER A 273 17.40 -14.61 -0.13
CA SER A 273 17.36 -13.24 0.38
C SER A 273 18.61 -12.44 0.02
N ALA A 274 19.80 -13.00 0.25
CA ALA A 274 21.06 -12.33 -0.06
C ALA A 274 21.23 -12.06 -1.57
N ILE A 275 20.81 -13.02 -2.41
CA ILE A 275 20.79 -12.85 -3.87
C ILE A 275 19.90 -11.67 -4.25
N LEU A 276 18.67 -11.62 -3.69
CA LEU A 276 17.69 -10.61 -4.03
C LEU A 276 18.14 -9.20 -3.64
N TYR A 277 18.61 -9.02 -2.39
CA TYR A 277 19.15 -7.72 -1.96
C TYR A 277 20.37 -7.29 -2.77
N ARG A 278 21.30 -8.22 -3.04
CA ARG A 278 22.48 -7.93 -3.86
C ARG A 278 22.08 -7.49 -5.28
N LYS A 279 21.16 -8.21 -5.92
CA LYS A 279 20.68 -7.87 -7.28
C LYS A 279 20.01 -6.51 -7.33
N VAL A 280 19.19 -6.16 -6.35
CA VAL A 280 18.56 -4.82 -6.32
C VAL A 280 19.60 -3.73 -6.02
N LEU A 281 20.57 -4.00 -5.14
CA LEU A 281 21.67 -3.08 -4.87
C LEU A 281 22.50 -2.81 -6.13
N ASP A 282 22.87 -3.85 -6.88
CA ASP A 282 23.59 -3.74 -8.16
C ASP A 282 22.75 -3.02 -9.23
N MET A 283 21.45 -3.35 -9.31
CA MET A 283 20.52 -2.74 -10.26
C MET A 283 20.34 -1.23 -10.01
N THR A 284 20.25 -0.83 -8.74
CA THR A 284 20.06 0.58 -8.33
C THR A 284 21.35 1.39 -8.37
N GLY A 285 22.50 0.74 -8.21
CA GLY A 285 23.79 1.43 -8.10
C GLY A 285 23.94 2.18 -6.77
N ALA A 286 23.13 1.86 -5.77
CA ALA A 286 23.19 2.53 -4.48
C ALA A 286 24.55 2.29 -3.80
N SER A 287 25.09 3.34 -3.19
CA SER A 287 26.40 3.30 -2.52
C SER A 287 26.30 2.80 -1.08
N TYR A 288 25.11 2.92 -0.48
CA TYR A 288 24.87 2.56 0.91
C TYR A 288 23.61 1.71 1.04
N ILE A 289 23.59 0.92 2.10
CA ILE A 289 22.40 0.23 2.58
C ILE A 289 22.09 0.73 4.00
N TRP A 290 20.82 1.00 4.25
CA TRP A 290 20.30 1.29 5.58
C TRP A 290 19.26 0.23 5.94
N ALA A 291 19.55 -0.57 6.95
CA ALA A 291 18.69 -1.64 7.45
C ALA A 291 18.14 -1.23 8.82
N PRO A 292 16.99 -0.54 8.90
CA PRO A 292 16.49 -0.03 10.16
C PRO A 292 16.22 -1.14 11.18
N GLY A 293 15.89 -2.36 10.78
CA GLY A 293 15.54 -3.39 11.76
C GLY A 293 14.06 -3.34 12.17
N THR A 294 13.20 -2.77 11.33
CA THR A 294 11.75 -2.71 11.54
C THR A 294 11.10 -4.00 11.05
N THR A 295 9.97 -4.35 11.67
CA THR A 295 9.09 -5.48 11.34
C THR A 295 7.72 -4.97 10.92
N LEU A 296 6.84 -5.86 10.43
CA LEU A 296 5.45 -5.50 10.18
C LEU A 296 4.71 -5.12 11.47
N CYS A 297 5.05 -5.75 12.60
CA CYS A 297 4.48 -5.42 13.92
C CYS A 297 4.71 -3.95 14.30
N ASP A 298 5.91 -3.41 14.03
CA ASP A 298 6.22 -1.98 14.21
C ASP A 298 5.29 -1.10 13.35
N GLY A 299 5.03 -1.51 12.11
CA GLY A 299 4.15 -0.79 11.19
C GLY A 299 2.69 -0.79 11.63
N ILE A 300 2.22 -1.92 12.16
CA ILE A 300 0.88 -2.05 12.75
C ILE A 300 0.76 -1.14 13.98
N ALA A 301 1.77 -1.09 14.85
CA ALA A 301 1.81 -0.20 15.99
C ALA A 301 1.87 1.28 15.58
N ALA A 302 2.67 1.62 14.56
CA ALA A 302 2.77 2.97 13.99
C ALA A 302 1.43 3.48 13.46
N GLU A 303 0.73 2.65 12.68
CA GLU A 303 -0.60 2.99 12.18
C GLU A 303 -1.59 3.17 13.33
N TYR A 304 -1.59 2.26 14.30
CA TYR A 304 -2.46 2.35 15.47
C TYR A 304 -2.24 3.66 16.24
N ALA A 305 -0.99 4.03 16.47
CA ALA A 305 -0.61 5.27 17.15
C ALA A 305 -1.07 6.51 16.38
N GLN A 306 -0.95 6.49 15.04
CA GLN A 306 -1.40 7.58 14.16
C GLN A 306 -2.92 7.75 14.22
N GLU A 307 -3.68 6.68 14.03
CA GLU A 307 -5.16 6.73 14.00
C GLU A 307 -5.76 7.18 15.34
N ASN A 308 -5.15 6.77 16.44
CA ASN A 308 -5.56 7.15 17.79
C ASN A 308 -4.96 8.50 18.24
N ARG A 309 -4.23 9.20 17.36
CA ARG A 309 -3.56 10.49 17.64
C ARG A 309 -2.66 10.44 18.88
N LEU A 310 -2.04 9.28 19.10
CA LEU A 310 -1.12 9.05 20.22
C LEU A 310 0.29 9.55 19.90
N VAL A 311 0.67 9.50 18.62
CA VAL A 311 1.96 9.97 18.11
C VAL A 311 1.73 10.79 16.85
N ARG A 312 2.49 11.87 16.68
CA ARG A 312 2.47 12.71 15.47
C ARG A 312 3.64 12.31 14.58
N PHE A 313 3.33 11.95 13.34
CA PHE A 313 4.32 11.76 12.29
C PHE A 313 4.52 13.07 11.54
N HIS A 314 5.76 13.41 11.20
CA HIS A 314 6.06 14.60 10.40
C HIS A 314 6.01 14.34 8.88
N HIS A 315 6.15 13.09 8.45
CA HIS A 315 6.10 12.72 7.04
C HIS A 315 4.67 12.76 6.47
N ASP A 316 4.49 13.33 5.27
CA ASP A 316 3.18 13.44 4.61
C ASP A 316 2.88 12.22 3.73
N PHE A 317 2.34 11.18 4.37
CA PHE A 317 1.96 9.96 3.66
C PHE A 317 0.84 10.16 2.64
N GLU A 318 -0.03 11.18 2.78
CA GLU A 318 -1.08 11.44 1.79
C GLU A 318 -0.48 12.02 0.50
N ALA A 319 0.52 12.89 0.63
CA ALA A 319 1.28 13.42 -0.51
C ALA A 319 1.95 12.29 -1.31
N ASP A 320 2.52 11.30 -0.62
CA ASP A 320 3.13 10.11 -1.24
C ASP A 320 2.11 9.26 -2.02
N ILE A 321 0.94 8.99 -1.43
CA ILE A 321 -0.13 8.26 -2.11
C ILE A 321 -0.54 9.02 -3.39
N LEU A 322 -0.76 10.33 -3.30
CA LEU A 322 -1.11 11.16 -4.45
C LEU A 322 0.00 11.24 -5.50
N SER A 323 1.26 11.30 -5.07
CA SER A 323 2.41 11.27 -5.97
C SER A 323 2.45 9.99 -6.78
N THR A 324 2.27 8.82 -6.16
CA THR A 324 2.22 7.54 -6.89
C THR A 324 1.06 7.49 -7.90
N ALA A 325 -0.11 8.02 -7.55
CA ALA A 325 -1.24 8.15 -8.48
C ALA A 325 -0.93 9.09 -9.65
N ARG A 326 -0.24 10.21 -9.42
CA ARG A 326 0.19 11.15 -10.48
C ARG A 326 1.23 10.53 -11.40
N GLN A 327 2.18 9.77 -10.86
CA GLN A 327 3.17 9.04 -11.65
C GLN A 327 2.54 7.93 -12.49
N MET A 328 1.51 7.27 -11.96
CA MET A 328 0.66 6.37 -12.73
C MET A 328 -0.05 7.11 -13.88
N ALA A 329 -0.69 8.25 -13.62
CA ALA A 329 -1.34 9.07 -14.66
C ALA A 329 -0.35 9.51 -15.76
N LYS A 330 0.87 9.93 -15.38
CA LYS A 330 1.96 10.27 -16.31
C LYS A 330 2.33 9.08 -17.19
N ARG A 331 2.46 7.88 -16.63
CA ARG A 331 2.79 6.64 -17.36
C ARG A 331 1.75 6.29 -18.42
N TYR A 332 0.47 6.47 -18.09
CA TYR A 332 -0.65 6.33 -19.03
C TYR A 332 -0.91 7.59 -19.87
N ARG A 333 0.05 8.52 -19.93
CA ARG A 333 0.00 9.73 -20.78
C ARG A 333 -1.26 10.58 -20.59
N CYS A 334 -1.79 10.64 -19.37
CA CYS A 334 -2.89 11.53 -19.05
C CYS A 334 -2.47 12.99 -19.28
N HIS A 335 -3.42 13.84 -19.69
CA HIS A 335 -3.15 15.24 -19.96
C HIS A 335 -2.93 16.02 -18.64
N GLY A 336 -1.67 16.24 -18.25
CA GLY A 336 -1.32 16.77 -16.93
C GLY A 336 -2.00 18.08 -16.52
N ALA A 337 -2.16 19.05 -17.42
CA ALA A 337 -2.83 20.32 -17.07
C ALA A 337 -4.33 20.11 -16.76
N HIS A 338 -5.04 19.39 -17.64
CA HIS A 338 -6.41 18.95 -17.42
C HIS A 338 -6.60 18.18 -16.11
N VAL A 339 -5.74 17.18 -15.83
CA VAL A 339 -5.79 16.41 -14.58
C VAL A 339 -5.71 17.32 -13.36
N ARG A 340 -4.77 18.28 -13.33
CA ARG A 340 -4.64 19.24 -12.22
C ARG A 340 -5.87 20.13 -12.05
N GLU A 341 -6.49 20.58 -13.13
CA GLU A 341 -7.71 21.39 -13.02
C GLU A 341 -8.93 20.60 -12.57
N VAL A 342 -9.06 19.33 -13.00
CA VAL A 342 -10.12 18.45 -12.51
C VAL A 342 -9.92 18.14 -11.04
N GLU A 343 -8.70 17.84 -10.59
CA GLU A 343 -8.36 17.65 -9.17
C GLU A 343 -8.72 18.91 -8.35
N ARG A 344 -8.26 20.09 -8.78
CA ARG A 344 -8.55 21.36 -8.10
C ARG A 344 -10.05 21.64 -8.02
N SER A 345 -10.77 21.48 -9.13
CA SER A 345 -12.22 21.74 -9.17
C SER A 345 -12.99 20.74 -8.30
N ALA A 346 -12.60 19.47 -8.30
CA ALA A 346 -13.19 18.45 -7.44
C ALA A 346 -12.99 18.76 -5.96
N GLU A 347 -11.79 19.17 -5.55
CA GLU A 347 -11.49 19.61 -4.18
C GLU A 347 -12.35 20.82 -3.79
N MET A 348 -12.46 21.84 -4.64
CA MET A 348 -13.28 23.03 -4.36
C MET A 348 -14.77 22.71 -4.23
N ILE A 349 -15.30 21.81 -5.08
CA ILE A 349 -16.70 21.36 -5.00
C ILE A 349 -16.91 20.56 -3.70
N PHE A 350 -16.00 19.63 -3.38
CA PHE A 350 -16.05 18.85 -2.14
C PHE A 350 -16.09 19.78 -0.93
N ASP A 351 -15.14 20.72 -0.83
CA ASP A 351 -15.05 21.62 0.32
C ASP A 351 -16.29 22.54 0.42
N ALA A 352 -16.82 23.04 -0.71
CA ALA A 352 -18.03 23.86 -0.74
C ALA A 352 -19.31 23.09 -0.34
N THR A 353 -19.31 21.77 -0.51
CA THR A 353 -20.50 20.92 -0.30
C THR A 353 -20.39 20.00 0.91
N LYS A 354 -19.39 20.22 1.78
CA LYS A 354 -19.14 19.46 3.01
C LYS A 354 -20.37 19.18 3.87
N LYS A 355 -21.26 20.16 4.02
CA LYS A 355 -22.50 20.04 4.80
C LYS A 355 -23.56 19.12 4.17
N TYR A 356 -23.48 18.88 2.86
CA TYR A 356 -24.43 18.07 2.10
C TYR A 356 -23.97 16.61 1.99
N HIS A 357 -22.66 16.38 1.82
CA HIS A 357 -22.15 15.03 1.62
C HIS A 357 -21.72 14.35 2.93
N GLY A 358 -21.24 15.09 3.93
CA GLY A 358 -20.84 14.57 5.25
C GLY A 358 -19.60 13.68 5.24
N LEU A 359 -18.73 13.83 4.23
CA LEU A 359 -17.55 12.99 4.01
C LEU A 359 -16.29 13.63 4.63
N GLY A 360 -15.31 12.80 4.97
CA GLY A 360 -14.10 13.18 5.68
C GLY A 360 -12.86 13.30 4.78
N VAL A 361 -11.68 13.28 5.42
CA VAL A 361 -10.38 13.43 4.75
C VAL A 361 -10.04 12.23 3.87
N ARG A 362 -10.45 11.02 4.29
CA ARG A 362 -10.14 9.79 3.54
C ARG A 362 -10.92 9.73 2.23
N GLU A 363 -12.20 10.08 2.24
CA GLU A 363 -13.00 10.16 1.00
C GLU A 363 -12.52 11.27 0.07
N ARG A 364 -12.03 12.39 0.64
CA ARG A 364 -11.39 13.46 -0.12
C ARG A 364 -10.13 12.95 -0.84
N LEU A 365 -9.30 12.12 -0.18
CA LEU A 365 -8.15 11.46 -0.81
C LEU A 365 -8.58 10.54 -1.96
N LEU A 366 -9.61 9.70 -1.77
CA LEU A 366 -10.13 8.83 -2.85
C LEU A 366 -10.63 9.64 -4.05
N LEU A 367 -11.31 10.77 -3.82
CA LEU A 367 -11.74 11.68 -4.87
C LEU A 367 -10.55 12.25 -5.66
N LYS A 368 -9.47 12.63 -4.98
CA LYS A 368 -8.26 13.16 -5.62
C LYS A 368 -7.56 12.11 -6.47
N ILE A 369 -7.49 10.86 -6.00
CA ILE A 369 -6.96 9.74 -6.78
C ILE A 369 -7.84 9.50 -8.01
N ALA A 370 -9.16 9.46 -7.83
CA ALA A 370 -10.10 9.30 -8.95
C ALA A 370 -9.98 10.44 -9.97
N ALA A 371 -9.87 11.70 -9.53
CA ALA A 371 -9.62 12.84 -10.39
C ALA A 371 -8.25 12.77 -11.10
N THR A 372 -7.24 12.21 -10.45
CA THR A 372 -5.92 12.01 -11.05
C THR A 372 -5.94 10.96 -12.16
N LEU A 373 -6.69 9.87 -11.95
CA LEU A 373 -6.73 8.70 -12.82
C LEU A 373 -7.94 8.65 -13.77
N HIS A 374 -8.80 9.68 -13.78
CA HIS A 374 -10.10 9.63 -14.45
C HIS A 374 -10.04 9.34 -15.95
N ASP A 375 -8.89 9.57 -16.59
CA ASP A 375 -8.69 9.45 -18.03
C ASP A 375 -7.60 8.44 -18.44
N CYS A 376 -7.07 7.65 -17.49
CA CYS A 376 -5.93 6.76 -17.76
C CYS A 376 -6.24 5.67 -18.82
N GLY A 377 -7.49 5.24 -18.92
CA GLY A 377 -7.95 4.25 -19.88
C GLY A 377 -7.94 4.70 -21.34
N LYS A 378 -7.93 6.01 -21.62
CA LYS A 378 -7.84 6.51 -23.01
C LYS A 378 -6.54 6.10 -23.70
N PHE A 379 -5.49 5.82 -22.94
CA PHE A 379 -4.24 5.27 -23.45
C PHE A 379 -4.43 3.90 -24.12
N VAL A 380 -5.34 3.07 -23.58
CA VAL A 380 -5.63 1.73 -24.08
C VAL A 380 -6.73 1.76 -25.13
N SER A 381 -7.81 2.50 -24.86
CA SER A 381 -8.95 2.60 -25.78
C SER A 381 -9.62 3.97 -25.71
N ILE A 382 -9.67 4.66 -26.85
CA ILE A 382 -10.37 5.94 -26.96
C ILE A 382 -11.89 5.77 -26.76
N THR A 383 -12.46 4.65 -27.24
CA THR A 383 -13.90 4.40 -27.19
C THR A 383 -14.36 3.75 -25.89
N ARG A 384 -13.54 2.86 -25.31
CA ARG A 384 -13.81 2.16 -24.04
C ARG A 384 -12.91 2.64 -22.92
N GLY A 385 -12.74 3.97 -22.84
CA GLY A 385 -11.84 4.60 -21.90
C GLY A 385 -12.24 4.35 -20.44
N SER A 386 -13.54 4.34 -20.14
CA SER A 386 -14.06 4.11 -18.78
C SER A 386 -13.76 2.68 -18.29
N GLU A 387 -14.06 1.66 -19.09
CA GLU A 387 -13.80 0.26 -18.75
C GLU A 387 -12.30 -0.01 -18.67
N SER A 388 -11.53 0.62 -19.56
CA SER A 388 -10.07 0.51 -19.54
C SER A 388 -9.47 1.18 -18.30
N SER A 389 -9.99 2.35 -17.89
CA SER A 389 -9.57 3.01 -16.65
C SER A 389 -9.88 2.16 -15.43
N TYR A 390 -11.07 1.55 -15.38
CA TYR A 390 -11.46 0.63 -14.31
C TYR A 390 -10.43 -0.50 -14.17
N GLN A 391 -10.13 -1.19 -15.27
CA GLN A 391 -9.19 -2.32 -15.24
C GLN A 391 -7.77 -1.88 -14.90
N ILE A 392 -7.29 -0.77 -15.48
CA ILE A 392 -5.98 -0.22 -15.13
C ILE A 392 -5.87 0.07 -13.63
N ILE A 393 -6.90 0.66 -13.02
CA ILE A 393 -6.91 0.96 -11.58
C ILE A 393 -6.96 -0.33 -10.76
N MET A 394 -7.76 -1.32 -11.15
CA MET A 394 -7.86 -2.60 -10.42
C MET A 394 -6.57 -3.43 -10.52
N ASP A 395 -5.90 -3.41 -11.67
CA ASP A 395 -4.66 -4.15 -11.93
C ASP A 395 -3.41 -3.46 -11.36
N THR A 396 -3.51 -2.18 -10.97
CA THR A 396 -2.38 -1.42 -10.43
C THR A 396 -2.53 -1.22 -8.94
N GLU A 397 -1.55 -1.66 -8.15
CA GLU A 397 -1.51 -1.34 -6.71
C GLU A 397 -1.17 0.13 -6.49
N ILE A 398 -1.94 0.78 -5.61
CA ILE A 398 -1.64 2.12 -5.08
C ILE A 398 -1.32 1.92 -3.60
N ILE A 399 -0.10 2.26 -3.20
CA ILE A 399 0.33 2.07 -1.82
C ILE A 399 -0.61 2.78 -0.84
N GLY A 400 -0.89 2.14 0.29
CA GLY A 400 -1.77 2.71 1.31
C GLY A 400 -3.25 2.79 0.94
N ILE A 401 -3.67 2.27 -0.22
CA ILE A 401 -5.08 2.12 -0.62
C ILE A 401 -5.47 0.64 -0.52
N SER A 402 -6.50 0.36 0.27
CA SER A 402 -7.05 -0.99 0.42
C SER A 402 -7.72 -1.49 -0.87
N HIS A 403 -7.96 -2.80 -0.96
CA HIS A 403 -8.63 -3.37 -2.14
C HIS A 403 -10.03 -2.77 -2.32
N LEU A 404 -10.77 -2.64 -1.22
CA LEU A 404 -12.09 -2.03 -1.20
C LEU A 404 -12.07 -0.55 -1.63
N GLU A 405 -11.09 0.23 -1.16
CA GLU A 405 -10.95 1.62 -1.58
C GLU A 405 -10.54 1.75 -3.05
N ARG A 406 -9.76 0.80 -3.56
CA ARG A 406 -9.40 0.72 -4.98
C ARG A 406 -10.62 0.40 -5.85
N GLU A 407 -11.49 -0.50 -5.41
CA GLU A 407 -12.81 -0.72 -6.03
C GLU A 407 -13.65 0.56 -6.03
N VAL A 408 -13.68 1.30 -4.92
CA VAL A 408 -14.38 2.60 -4.84
C VAL A 408 -13.82 3.58 -5.88
N VAL A 409 -12.50 3.78 -5.94
CA VAL A 409 -11.85 4.67 -6.91
C VAL A 409 -12.12 4.22 -8.35
N ALA A 410 -11.99 2.92 -8.65
CA ALA A 410 -12.23 2.37 -9.98
C ALA A 410 -13.68 2.60 -10.43
N ASN A 411 -14.67 2.38 -9.54
CA ASN A 411 -16.07 2.66 -9.84
C ASN A 411 -16.34 4.16 -10.04
N ILE A 412 -15.74 5.04 -9.23
CA ILE A 412 -15.88 6.50 -9.42
C ILE A 412 -15.39 6.92 -10.82
N VAL A 413 -14.23 6.39 -11.23
CA VAL A 413 -13.67 6.66 -12.56
C VAL A 413 -14.52 6.04 -13.67
N ARG A 414 -15.01 4.81 -13.48
CA ARG A 414 -15.90 4.14 -14.44
C ARG A 414 -17.16 4.98 -14.69
N TYR A 415 -17.83 5.38 -13.62
CA TYR A 415 -19.07 6.15 -13.71
C TYR A 415 -18.86 7.64 -13.99
N ASN A 416 -17.62 8.15 -14.12
CA ASN A 416 -17.39 9.51 -14.61
C ASN A 416 -18.01 9.73 -16.01
N ILE A 417 -18.01 8.70 -16.85
CA ILE A 417 -18.51 8.76 -18.24
C ILE A 417 -19.81 7.98 -18.40
N GLN A 418 -19.88 6.75 -17.87
CA GLN A 418 -21.06 5.89 -17.97
C GLN A 418 -22.23 6.42 -17.12
N GLU A 419 -23.46 6.06 -17.46
CA GLU A 419 -24.64 6.30 -16.60
C GLU A 419 -24.47 5.60 -15.25
N TYR A 420 -24.91 6.24 -14.17
CA TYR A 420 -24.73 5.67 -12.83
C TYR A 420 -25.80 4.61 -12.58
N ALA A 421 -25.39 3.36 -12.36
CA ALA A 421 -26.28 2.24 -12.08
C ALA A 421 -26.00 1.71 -10.66
N TYR A 422 -26.88 2.05 -9.71
CA TYR A 422 -26.72 1.72 -8.28
C TYR A 422 -26.54 0.21 -8.02
N ASP A 423 -27.22 -0.63 -8.81
CA ASP A 423 -27.20 -2.09 -8.67
C ASP A 423 -26.01 -2.76 -9.38
N GLU A 424 -25.32 -2.05 -10.28
CA GLU A 424 -24.20 -2.58 -11.09
C GLU A 424 -22.81 -2.19 -10.57
N VAL A 425 -22.75 -1.55 -9.40
CA VAL A 425 -21.48 -1.23 -8.74
C VAL A 425 -20.73 -2.53 -8.44
N ILE A 426 -19.50 -2.63 -8.95
CA ILE A 426 -18.66 -3.82 -8.80
C ILE A 426 -17.94 -3.72 -7.45
N LEU A 427 -18.26 -4.63 -6.54
CA LEU A 427 -17.61 -4.77 -5.23
C LEU A 427 -17.38 -6.26 -4.99
N GLU A 428 -16.13 -6.70 -5.07
CA GLU A 428 -15.72 -8.10 -4.94
C GLU A 428 -15.19 -8.41 -3.53
N SER A 429 -14.74 -7.37 -2.82
CA SER A 429 -14.23 -7.46 -1.46
C SER A 429 -15.26 -8.04 -0.48
N ASP A 430 -14.80 -8.93 0.41
CA ASP A 430 -15.62 -9.48 1.47
C ASP A 430 -15.88 -8.43 2.57
N LEU A 431 -17.08 -7.83 2.50
CA LEU A 431 -17.50 -6.78 3.43
C LEU A 431 -17.67 -7.27 4.88
N SER A 432 -17.75 -8.59 5.12
CA SER A 432 -17.83 -9.12 6.48
C SER A 432 -16.57 -8.82 7.29
N GLN A 433 -15.41 -8.71 6.63
CA GLN A 433 -14.16 -8.31 7.26
C GLN A 433 -14.16 -6.85 7.72
N TYR A 434 -15.11 -6.04 7.22
CA TYR A 434 -15.33 -4.65 7.60
C TYR A 434 -16.56 -4.49 8.50
N ALA A 435 -17.24 -5.59 8.85
CA ALA A 435 -18.41 -5.58 9.73
C ALA A 435 -18.02 -5.05 11.12
N GLY A 436 -18.60 -3.91 11.49
CA GLY A 436 -18.25 -3.14 12.70
C GLY A 436 -17.70 -1.73 12.41
N LEU A 437 -17.22 -1.49 11.19
CA LEU A 437 -16.84 -0.14 10.70
C LEU A 437 -18.01 0.63 10.08
N GLY A 438 -19.20 0.03 10.01
CA GLY A 438 -20.38 0.65 9.41
C GLY A 438 -20.30 0.76 7.88
N THR A 439 -19.67 -0.21 7.21
CA THR A 439 -19.48 -0.20 5.75
C THR A 439 -20.33 -1.30 5.10
N SER A 440 -21.58 -1.00 4.79
CA SER A 440 -22.45 -1.86 3.99
C SER A 440 -22.29 -1.58 2.48
N ARG A 441 -22.70 -2.54 1.65
CA ARG A 441 -22.75 -2.37 0.18
C ARG A 441 -23.53 -1.11 -0.21
N ARG A 442 -24.67 -0.86 0.46
CA ARG A 442 -25.50 0.32 0.24
C ARG A 442 -24.75 1.62 0.54
N GLU A 443 -24.05 1.68 1.68
CA GLU A 443 -23.27 2.87 2.06
C GLU A 443 -22.12 3.13 1.09
N LEU A 444 -21.44 2.08 0.61
CA LEU A 444 -20.39 2.18 -0.41
C LEU A 444 -20.94 2.65 -1.75
N THR A 445 -22.06 2.11 -2.22
CA THR A 445 -22.73 2.58 -3.44
C THR A 445 -23.06 4.08 -3.32
N ILE A 446 -23.63 4.52 -2.19
CA ILE A 446 -23.93 5.95 -1.97
C ILE A 446 -22.64 6.80 -1.93
N LEU A 447 -21.57 6.30 -1.30
CA LEU A 447 -20.27 6.97 -1.29
C LEU A 447 -19.74 7.17 -2.71
N ILE A 448 -19.75 6.10 -3.52
CA ILE A 448 -19.31 6.14 -4.92
C ILE A 448 -20.18 7.13 -5.71
N ALA A 449 -21.51 7.13 -5.53
CA ALA A 449 -22.41 8.09 -6.18
C ALA A 449 -22.06 9.55 -5.83
N LYS A 450 -21.86 9.85 -4.53
CA LYS A 450 -21.44 11.18 -4.04
C LYS A 450 -20.15 11.65 -4.68
N LEU A 451 -19.10 10.82 -4.64
CA LEU A 451 -17.80 11.19 -5.21
C LEU A 451 -17.84 11.28 -6.74
N THR A 452 -18.63 10.42 -7.40
CA THR A 452 -18.86 10.48 -8.85
C THR A 452 -19.56 11.77 -9.27
N ALA A 453 -20.58 12.20 -8.53
CA ALA A 453 -21.30 13.44 -8.81
C ALA A 453 -20.35 14.65 -8.76
N ILE A 454 -19.47 14.70 -7.77
CA ILE A 454 -18.44 15.74 -7.66
C ILE A 454 -17.44 15.66 -8.83
N LEU A 455 -16.91 14.47 -9.13
CA LEU A 455 -15.95 14.28 -10.21
C LEU A 455 -16.52 14.66 -11.58
N ARG A 456 -17.77 14.29 -11.87
CA ARG A 456 -18.45 14.60 -13.14
C ARG A 456 -18.56 16.10 -13.36
N LEU A 457 -18.97 16.85 -12.34
CA LEU A 457 -19.02 18.32 -12.41
C LEU A 457 -17.62 18.89 -12.64
N ALA A 458 -16.64 18.48 -11.83
CA ALA A 458 -15.26 18.94 -11.96
C ALA A 458 -14.67 18.69 -13.35
N ASN A 459 -14.90 17.50 -13.92
CA ASN A 459 -14.46 17.13 -15.26
C ASN A 459 -15.16 17.99 -16.35
N SER A 460 -16.46 18.25 -16.20
CA SER A 460 -17.21 19.11 -17.14
C SER A 460 -16.73 20.57 -17.16
N MET A 461 -16.16 21.05 -16.04
CA MET A 461 -15.60 22.40 -15.92
C MET A 461 -14.33 22.61 -16.75
N ASP A 462 -13.64 21.56 -17.19
CA ASP A 462 -12.49 21.69 -18.11
C ASP A 462 -12.70 20.87 -19.38
N ARG A 463 -13.93 20.85 -19.91
CA ARG A 463 -14.29 20.01 -21.06
C ARG A 463 -13.46 20.28 -22.32
N SER A 464 -13.04 21.53 -22.56
CA SER A 464 -12.15 21.86 -23.68
C SER A 464 -10.67 21.62 -23.43
N HIS A 465 -10.29 21.24 -22.20
CA HIS A 465 -8.91 21.10 -21.74
C HIS A 465 -8.10 22.40 -21.88
N ARG A 466 -8.75 23.57 -21.79
CA ARG A 466 -8.12 24.89 -21.89
C ARG A 466 -8.04 25.64 -20.57
N GLN A 467 -8.48 25.02 -19.48
CA GLN A 467 -8.39 25.55 -18.12
C GLN A 467 -9.11 26.91 -17.95
N LYS A 468 -10.20 27.12 -18.71
CA LYS A 468 -10.98 28.38 -18.71
C LYS A 468 -11.60 28.71 -17.35
N LEU A 469 -11.86 27.70 -16.53
CA LEU A 469 -12.48 27.82 -15.20
C LEU A 469 -11.44 27.78 -14.05
N SER A 470 -10.17 28.01 -14.37
CA SER A 470 -9.06 28.08 -13.40
C SER A 470 -9.26 29.16 -12.32
N ASP A 471 -9.95 30.25 -12.65
CA ASP A 471 -10.26 31.38 -11.77
C ASP A 471 -11.59 31.22 -10.99
N SER A 472 -12.27 30.08 -11.15
CA SER A 472 -13.63 29.92 -10.65
C SER A 472 -13.73 30.00 -9.13
N ARG A 473 -14.83 30.61 -8.67
CA ARG A 473 -15.25 30.63 -7.26
C ARG A 473 -16.46 29.75 -7.09
N ILE A 474 -16.45 28.90 -6.07
CA ILE A 474 -17.52 27.94 -5.80
C ILE A 474 -18.09 28.22 -4.41
N ALA A 475 -19.40 28.39 -4.33
CA ALA A 475 -20.09 28.59 -3.06
C ALA A 475 -21.55 28.14 -3.14
N VAL A 476 -22.06 27.60 -2.04
CA VAL A 476 -23.50 27.33 -1.92
C VAL A 476 -24.24 28.60 -1.55
N ARG A 477 -25.24 29.00 -2.36
CA ARG A 477 -26.08 30.19 -2.16
C ARG A 477 -27.53 29.84 -2.44
N ASN A 478 -28.43 30.21 -1.52
CA ASN A 478 -29.88 30.03 -1.67
C ASN A 478 -30.29 28.59 -2.08
N GLY A 479 -29.63 27.57 -1.54
CA GLY A 479 -29.91 26.17 -1.87
C GLY A 479 -29.38 25.71 -3.24
N SER A 480 -28.45 26.44 -3.86
CA SER A 480 -27.79 26.03 -5.10
C SER A 480 -26.27 26.11 -4.98
N LEU A 481 -25.54 25.20 -5.61
CA LEU A 481 -24.08 25.28 -5.73
C LEU A 481 -23.74 26.21 -6.90
N VAL A 482 -23.25 27.42 -6.62
CA VAL A 482 -22.97 28.43 -7.64
C VAL A 482 -21.47 28.46 -7.94
N ILE A 483 -21.13 28.22 -9.21
CA ILE A 483 -19.78 28.32 -9.75
C ILE A 483 -19.74 29.60 -10.60
N THR A 484 -18.85 30.54 -10.27
CA THR A 484 -18.68 31.78 -11.03
C THR A 484 -17.26 31.93 -11.57
N THR A 485 -17.12 32.33 -12.82
CA THR A 485 -15.83 32.66 -13.46
C THR A 485 -15.87 34.06 -14.07
N ASP A 486 -14.71 34.72 -14.08
CA ASP A 486 -14.46 35.99 -14.76
C ASP A 486 -13.67 35.78 -16.08
N CYS A 487 -13.55 34.52 -16.54
CA CYS A 487 -12.89 34.16 -17.79
C CYS A 487 -13.46 34.95 -18.97
N PRO A 488 -12.63 35.62 -19.79
CA PRO A 488 -13.09 36.38 -20.94
C PRO A 488 -13.45 35.48 -22.14
N GLU A 489 -12.96 34.24 -22.18
CA GLU A 489 -13.28 33.30 -23.25
C GLU A 489 -14.70 32.72 -23.12
N SER A 490 -15.30 32.32 -24.24
CA SER A 490 -16.57 31.62 -24.23
C SER A 490 -16.47 30.28 -23.49
N ILE A 491 -17.35 30.07 -22.50
CA ILE A 491 -17.47 28.82 -21.73
C ILE A 491 -18.66 27.95 -22.17
N VAL A 492 -19.20 28.16 -23.38
CA VAL A 492 -20.43 27.49 -23.83
C VAL A 492 -20.32 25.97 -23.82
N LEU A 493 -19.16 25.41 -24.19
CA LEU A 493 -18.95 23.95 -24.16
C LEU A 493 -18.94 23.42 -22.73
N GLU A 494 -18.25 24.12 -21.84
CA GLU A 494 -18.18 23.79 -20.41
C GLU A 494 -19.58 23.87 -19.79
N GLN A 495 -20.35 24.94 -20.08
CA GLN A 495 -21.72 25.11 -19.58
C GLN A 495 -22.66 24.01 -20.08
N TYR A 496 -22.63 23.68 -21.37
CA TYR A 496 -23.43 22.59 -21.91
C TYR A 496 -23.08 21.25 -21.24
N SER A 497 -21.79 20.93 -21.11
CA SER A 497 -21.35 19.70 -20.45
C SER A 497 -21.69 19.68 -18.96
N PHE A 498 -21.65 20.83 -18.29
CA PHE A 498 -21.94 20.99 -16.87
C PHE A 498 -23.44 20.77 -16.60
N ASP A 499 -24.30 21.37 -17.41
CA ASP A 499 -25.77 21.22 -17.31
C ASP A 499 -26.19 19.76 -17.49
N GLN A 500 -25.54 19.00 -18.39
CA GLN A 500 -25.78 17.55 -18.55
C GLN A 500 -25.45 16.72 -17.31
N LYS A 501 -24.60 17.23 -16.40
CA LYS A 501 -24.19 16.53 -15.18
C LYS A 501 -24.91 17.07 -13.94
N ALA A 502 -25.67 18.16 -14.07
CA ALA A 502 -26.34 18.84 -12.98
C ALA A 502 -27.44 17.99 -12.32
N ASP A 503 -28.22 17.26 -13.12
CA ASP A 503 -29.37 16.50 -12.61
C ASP A 503 -28.94 15.36 -11.68
N PHE A 504 -27.89 14.62 -12.03
CA PHE A 504 -27.34 13.59 -11.13
C PHE A 504 -26.75 14.19 -9.84
N PHE A 505 -26.13 15.37 -9.93
CA PHE A 505 -25.64 16.05 -8.74
C PHE A 505 -26.78 16.49 -7.81
N GLU A 506 -27.87 17.00 -8.38
CA GLU A 506 -29.06 17.41 -7.65
C GLU A 506 -29.77 16.21 -7.02
N GLU A 507 -29.88 15.07 -7.72
CA GLU A 507 -30.39 13.81 -7.16
C GLU A 507 -29.61 13.39 -5.91
N VAL A 508 -28.27 13.47 -5.97
CA VAL A 508 -27.38 12.97 -4.91
C VAL A 508 -27.28 13.92 -3.71
N PHE A 509 -27.32 15.24 -3.92
CA PHE A 509 -27.08 16.23 -2.86
C PHE A 509 -28.29 17.12 -2.51
N GLY A 510 -29.37 17.05 -3.29
CA GLY A 510 -30.57 17.86 -3.09
C GLY A 510 -30.38 19.35 -3.37
N ILE A 511 -29.29 19.73 -4.05
CA ILE A 511 -29.02 21.11 -4.48
C ILE A 511 -28.59 21.13 -5.94
N ARG A 512 -29.13 22.07 -6.72
CA ARG A 512 -28.77 22.20 -8.13
C ARG A 512 -27.45 22.95 -8.30
N PRO A 513 -26.49 22.43 -9.08
CA PRO A 513 -25.29 23.17 -9.43
C PRO A 513 -25.56 24.09 -10.62
N VAL A 514 -24.99 25.30 -10.60
CA VAL A 514 -25.19 26.32 -11.64
C VAL A 514 -23.87 26.99 -11.97
N LEU A 515 -23.47 26.91 -13.24
CA LEU A 515 -22.29 27.59 -13.77
C LEU A 515 -22.67 28.96 -14.35
N ARG A 516 -21.98 30.02 -13.92
CA ARG A 516 -22.18 31.41 -14.37
C ARG A 516 -20.88 32.06 -14.80
N GLN A 517 -20.88 32.63 -16.00
CA GLN A 517 -19.86 33.58 -16.43
C GLN A 517 -20.29 34.99 -16.03
N LYS A 518 -19.45 35.72 -15.29
CA LYS A 518 -19.71 37.15 -15.11
C LYS A 518 -19.47 37.84 -16.45
N ARG A 519 -20.46 38.57 -16.95
CA ARG A 519 -20.24 39.42 -18.13
C ARG A 519 -19.21 40.49 -17.73
N GLY A 520 -18.10 40.54 -18.45
CA GLY A 520 -17.19 41.67 -18.38
C GLY A 520 -17.97 42.95 -18.67
N VAL A 521 -17.73 43.99 -17.85
CA VAL A 521 -18.23 45.35 -18.10
C VAL A 521 -17.62 45.87 -19.39
#